data_AF-A0A897N7D3-F1
#
_entry.id   AF-A0A897N7D3-F1
#
_cell.length_a   1.000
_cell.length_b   1.000
_cell.length_c   1.000
_cell.angle_alpha   90.00
_cell.angle_beta   90.00
_cell.angle_gamma   90.00
#
_symmetry.space_group_name_H-M   'P 1'
#
loop_
_entity.id
_entity.type
_entity.pdbx_description
1 polymer ?
#
loop_
_entity_poly.entity_id
_entity_poly.type
_entity_poly.pdbx_seq_one_letter_code
_entity_poly.pdbx_strand_id
1 'polypeptide(L)'
;MDFDTPTMSDQVAKFVWKLARRHSWGSPVPDEQLVRLVAGSGDHDELKRVLEDEVLELPFVVRSRDGVYIPNGQGAHIEAADWLRAQTELDDLTIKATLSRLPEGWPDNT
;
A
#
# COMPACT_ATOMS: atom_id res chain seq x y z
N MET A 1 28.28 8.96 8.62
CA MET A 1 27.10 8.97 9.50
C MET A 1 25.93 8.84 8.55
N ASP A 2 25.72 7.62 8.09
CA ASP A 2 24.55 7.27 7.30
C ASP A 2 23.43 7.15 8.32
N PHE A 3 22.59 8.18 8.36
CA PHE A 3 21.27 8.03 8.93
C PHE A 3 20.57 7.06 7.99
N ASP A 4 20.61 5.79 8.35
CA ASP A 4 19.65 4.79 7.94
C ASP A 4 18.31 5.34 8.42
N THR A 5 17.74 6.28 7.65
CA THR A 5 16.34 6.67 7.80
C THR A 5 15.61 5.34 7.75
N PRO A 6 14.90 4.92 8.80
CA PRO A 6 14.05 3.75 8.67
C PRO A 6 13.10 4.09 7.53
N THR A 7 13.37 3.54 6.35
CA THR A 7 12.38 3.46 5.28
C THR A 7 11.17 2.85 5.97
N MET A 8 10.06 3.58 5.93
CA MET A 8 8.81 3.20 6.56
C MET A 8 8.58 1.70 6.31
N SER A 9 8.31 0.93 7.36
CA SER A 9 8.69 -0.49 7.39
C SER A 9 8.19 -1.26 6.17
N ASP A 10 8.97 -2.23 5.67
CA ASP A 10 8.57 -3.17 4.60
C ASP A 10 7.15 -3.74 4.77
N GLN A 11 6.66 -3.77 6.01
CA GLN A 11 5.30 -4.16 6.37
C GLN A 11 4.25 -3.16 5.85
N VAL A 12 4.44 -1.85 6.02
CA VAL A 12 3.57 -0.79 5.47
C VAL A 12 3.47 -0.91 3.96
N ALA A 13 4.60 -1.09 3.28
CA ALA A 13 4.61 -1.27 1.83
C ALA A 13 3.82 -2.50 1.38
N LYS A 14 3.91 -3.62 2.12
CA LYS A 14 3.09 -4.81 1.87
C LYS A 14 1.60 -4.51 2.05
N PHE A 15 1.20 -3.74 3.07
CA PHE A 15 -0.19 -3.32 3.25
C PHE A 15 -0.70 -2.54 2.04
N VAL A 16 0.00 -1.48 1.65
CA VAL A 16 -0.36 -0.64 0.50
C VAL A 16 -0.42 -1.47 -0.79
N TRP A 17 0.55 -2.36 -1.00
CA TRP A 17 0.55 -3.27 -2.13
C TRP A 17 -0.65 -4.22 -2.15
N LYS A 18 -1.06 -4.79 -1.02
CA LYS A 18 -2.25 -5.66 -0.95
C LYS A 18 -3.53 -4.91 -1.28
N LEU A 19 -3.64 -3.66 -0.83
CA LEU A 19 -4.76 -2.78 -1.17
C LEU A 19 -4.77 -2.43 -2.67
N ALA A 20 -3.61 -2.08 -3.23
CA ALA A 20 -3.45 -1.70 -4.64
C ALA A 20 -3.55 -2.88 -5.62
N ARG A 21 -3.10 -4.08 -5.25
CA ARG A 21 -3.13 -5.25 -6.14
C ARG A 21 -4.53 -5.86 -6.27
N ARG A 22 -5.38 -5.70 -5.24
CA ARG A 22 -6.72 -6.30 -5.29
C ARG A 22 -7.46 -5.72 -6.50
N HIS A 23 -8.09 -6.58 -7.29
CA HIS A 23 -8.75 -6.13 -8.53
C HIS A 23 -9.89 -5.13 -8.31
N SER A 24 -10.25 -4.90 -7.05
CA SER A 24 -11.33 -4.12 -6.50
C SER A 24 -10.80 -2.90 -5.73
N TRP A 25 -10.09 -2.00 -6.42
CA TRP A 25 -9.79 -0.66 -5.90
C TRP A 25 -11.09 0.02 -5.46
N GLY A 26 -11.05 0.79 -4.37
CA GLY A 26 -12.24 1.36 -3.76
C GLY A 26 -13.11 0.37 -2.97
N SER A 27 -12.78 -0.92 -2.92
CA SER A 27 -13.50 -1.87 -2.07
C SER A 27 -12.81 -2.05 -0.72
N PRO A 28 -13.51 -1.78 0.40
CA PRO A 28 -12.97 -1.93 1.75
C PRO A 28 -12.55 -3.38 2.04
N VAL A 29 -11.40 -3.51 2.70
CA VAL A 29 -10.87 -4.78 3.21
C VAL A 29 -10.91 -4.73 4.73
N PRO A 30 -11.59 -5.67 5.41
CA PRO A 30 -11.60 -5.71 6.87
C PRO A 30 -10.17 -5.80 7.43
N ASP A 31 -9.90 -5.05 8.49
CA ASP A 31 -8.57 -4.88 9.09
C ASP A 31 -7.92 -6.23 9.40
N GLU A 32 -8.66 -7.15 10.03
CA GLU A 32 -8.16 -8.50 10.33
C GLU A 32 -7.82 -9.31 9.06
N GLN A 33 -8.61 -9.16 8.00
CA GLN A 33 -8.33 -9.80 6.72
C GLN A 33 -7.07 -9.21 6.10
N LEU A 34 -6.91 -7.89 6.16
CA LEU A 34 -5.77 -7.20 5.60
C LEU A 34 -4.48 -7.57 6.35
N VAL A 35 -4.51 -7.61 7.68
CA VAL A 35 -3.39 -8.09 8.52
C VAL A 35 -3.03 -9.52 8.16
N ARG A 36 -4.00 -10.44 8.04
CA ARG A 36 -3.73 -11.83 7.62
C ARG A 36 -3.10 -11.92 6.24
N LEU A 37 -3.53 -11.08 5.30
CA LEU A 37 -3.00 -11.04 3.93
C LEU A 37 -1.53 -10.58 3.87
N VAL A 38 -1.13 -9.72 4.81
CA VAL A 38 0.26 -9.24 4.95
C VAL A 38 1.10 -10.20 5.77
N ALA A 39 0.56 -10.72 6.86
CA ALA A 39 1.26 -11.62 7.78
C ALA A 39 1.67 -12.94 7.16
N GLY A 40 0.82 -13.53 6.31
CA GLY A 40 0.98 -14.92 5.90
C GLY A 40 0.87 -15.87 7.11
N SER A 41 2.02 -16.21 7.72
CA SER A 41 2.13 -17.00 8.97
C SER A 41 2.86 -16.26 10.10
N GLY A 42 3.10 -14.96 9.97
CA GLY A 42 3.82 -14.12 10.95
C GLY A 42 2.95 -13.60 12.11
N ASP A 43 3.55 -12.75 12.96
CA ASP A 43 2.88 -12.16 14.12
C ASP A 43 1.83 -11.13 13.70
N HIS A 44 0.57 -11.35 14.10
CA HIS A 44 -0.56 -10.52 13.73
C HIS A 44 -0.69 -9.26 14.59
N ASP A 45 -0.17 -9.25 15.82
CA ASP A 45 -0.39 -8.14 16.75
C ASP A 45 0.55 -6.97 16.47
N GLU A 46 1.78 -7.25 16.01
CA GLU A 46 2.68 -6.23 15.47
C GLU A 46 2.08 -5.57 14.22
N LEU A 47 1.56 -6.38 13.29
CA LEU A 47 0.99 -5.88 12.03
C LEU A 47 -0.30 -5.08 12.21
N LYS A 48 -1.07 -5.32 13.27
CA LYS A 48 -2.21 -4.46 13.63
C LYS A 48 -1.75 -3.07 14.03
N ARG A 49 -0.68 -2.96 14.82
CA ARG A 49 -0.13 -1.64 15.20
C ARG A 49 0.38 -0.90 13.98
N VAL A 50 1.11 -1.58 13.09
CA VAL A 50 1.55 -0.98 11.83
C VAL A 50 0.38 -0.52 10.96
N LEU A 51 -0.71 -1.30 10.91
CA LEU A 51 -1.92 -0.88 10.20
C LEU A 51 -2.51 0.41 10.82
N GLU A 52 -2.65 0.47 12.14
CA GLU A 52 -3.29 1.58 12.84
C GLU A 52 -2.44 2.85 12.92
N ASP A 53 -1.14 2.70 13.18
CA ASP A 53 -0.22 3.81 13.48
C ASP A 53 0.50 4.35 12.24
N GLU A 54 0.64 3.54 11.17
CA GLU A 54 1.42 3.91 9.98
C GLU A 54 0.58 3.90 8.70
N VAL A 55 -0.14 2.81 8.42
CA VAL A 55 -0.86 2.65 7.14
C VAL A 55 -2.06 3.59 7.04
N LEU A 56 -2.80 3.78 8.14
CA LEU A 56 -3.96 4.68 8.17
C LEU A 56 -3.60 6.16 8.13
N GLU A 57 -2.35 6.50 8.43
CA GLU A 57 -1.83 7.88 8.33
C GLU A 57 -1.44 8.24 6.89
N LEU A 58 -1.47 7.29 5.95
CA LEU A 58 -1.18 7.56 4.54
C LEU A 58 -2.33 8.34 3.88
N PRO A 59 -2.05 9.44 3.17
CA PRO A 59 -3.06 10.36 2.64
C PRO A 59 -4.00 9.74 1.59
N PHE A 60 -3.56 8.68 0.91
CA PHE A 60 -4.33 7.95 -0.10
C PHE A 60 -5.04 6.71 0.45
N VAL A 61 -4.93 6.42 1.76
CA VAL A 61 -5.62 5.31 2.43
C VAL A 61 -6.82 5.85 3.18
N VAL A 62 -7.95 5.14 3.07
CA VAL A 62 -9.20 5.50 3.73
C VAL A 62 -9.71 4.31 4.55
N ARG A 63 -10.17 4.60 5.77
CA ARG A 63 -10.90 3.67 6.62
C ARG A 63 -12.39 3.99 6.58
N SER A 64 -13.21 2.98 6.32
CA SER A 64 -14.67 3.03 6.52
C SER A 64 -15.10 1.99 7.54
N ARG A 65 -16.41 1.94 7.80
CA ARG A 65 -17.02 0.92 8.66
C ARG A 65 -16.77 -0.51 8.15
N ASP A 66 -16.61 -0.68 6.85
CA ASP A 66 -16.45 -1.98 6.21
C ASP A 66 -14.97 -2.41 6.07
N GLY A 67 -14.03 -1.51 6.38
CA GLY A 67 -12.58 -1.79 6.38
C GLY A 67 -11.74 -0.69 5.72
N VAL A 68 -10.50 -1.05 5.37
CA VAL A 68 -9.49 -0.16 4.81
C VAL A 68 -9.38 -0.33 3.29
N TYR A 69 -9.27 0.76 2.55
CA TYR A 69 -9.11 0.76 1.10
C TYR A 69 -8.37 1.98 0.58
N ILE A 70 -7.90 1.87 -0.66
CA ILE A 70 -7.48 3.03 -1.46
C ILE A 70 -8.67 3.43 -2.35
N PRO A 71 -9.17 4.69 -2.30
CA PRO A 71 -10.30 5.13 -3.09
C PRO A 71 -10.09 4.90 -4.58
N ASN A 72 -11.18 4.56 -5.29
CA ASN A 72 -11.14 4.39 -6.74
C ASN A 72 -11.07 5.77 -7.41
N GLY A 73 -9.86 6.21 -7.72
CA GLY A 73 -9.59 7.52 -8.29
C GLY A 73 -8.16 7.61 -8.80
N GLN A 74 -7.98 8.17 -9.99
CA GLN A 74 -6.67 8.22 -10.66
C GLN A 74 -5.60 8.88 -9.78
N GLY A 75 -5.95 9.92 -9.01
CA GLY A 75 -5.03 10.57 -8.07
C GLY A 75 -4.54 9.64 -6.96
N ALA A 76 -5.45 8.97 -6.25
CA ALA A 76 -5.08 8.04 -5.17
C ALA A 76 -4.29 6.83 -5.68
N HIS A 77 -4.53 6.40 -6.92
CA HIS A 77 -3.79 5.31 -7.55
C HIS A 77 -2.36 5.72 -7.89
N ILE A 78 -2.18 6.91 -8.46
CA ILE A 78 -0.89 7.50 -8.76
C ILE A 78 -0.09 7.70 -7.47
N GLU A 79 -0.70 8.32 -6.46
CA GLU A 79 -0.04 8.63 -5.20
C GLU A 79 0.41 7.36 -4.46
N ALA A 80 -0.45 6.33 -4.41
CA ALA A 80 -0.09 5.04 -3.86
C ALA A 80 1.04 4.35 -4.63
N ALA A 81 1.05 4.46 -5.97
CA ALA A 81 2.08 3.88 -6.82
C ALA A 81 3.43 4.60 -6.68
N ASP A 82 3.43 5.93 -6.67
CA ASP A 82 4.62 6.75 -6.48
C ASP A 82 5.19 6.56 -5.08
N TRP A 83 4.32 6.48 -4.07
CA TRP A 83 4.73 6.18 -2.70
C TRP A 83 5.37 4.79 -2.59
N LEU A 84 4.76 3.75 -3.18
CA LEU A 84 5.34 2.40 -3.20
C LEU A 84 6.71 2.39 -3.88
N ARG A 85 6.87 3.14 -4.97
CA ARG A 85 8.15 3.27 -5.68
C ARG A 85 9.20 4.01 -4.86
N ALA A 86 8.81 5.04 -4.11
CA ALA A 86 9.74 5.82 -3.28
C ALA A 86 10.17 5.07 -2.02
N GLN A 87 9.32 4.20 -1.48
CA GLN A 87 9.56 3.48 -0.23
C GLN A 87 10.11 2.06 -0.41
N THR A 88 10.03 1.49 -1.62
CA THR A 88 10.50 0.12 -1.87
C THR A 88 11.47 0.04 -3.03
N GLU A 89 12.58 -0.67 -2.82
CA GLU A 89 13.45 -1.17 -3.89
C GLU A 89 12.93 -2.52 -4.46
N LEU A 90 11.76 -2.98 -4.00
CA LEU A 90 11.17 -4.27 -4.36
C LEU A 90 10.44 -4.17 -5.69
N ASP A 91 11.19 -4.34 -6.78
CA ASP A 91 10.69 -4.45 -8.16
C ASP A 91 9.42 -5.34 -8.30
N ASP A 92 9.35 -6.47 -7.59
CA ASP A 92 8.20 -7.38 -7.62
C ASP A 92 6.91 -6.80 -6.99
N LEU A 93 7.03 -5.94 -5.98
CA LEU A 93 5.90 -5.18 -5.45
C LEU A 93 5.52 -4.04 -6.41
N THR A 94 6.52 -3.44 -7.06
CA THR A 94 6.39 -2.22 -7.85
C THR A 94 5.76 -2.44 -9.24
N ILE A 95 5.96 -3.58 -9.92
CA ILE A 95 6.09 -3.47 -11.39
C ILE A 95 4.88 -3.76 -12.29
N LYS A 96 3.86 -4.57 -11.96
CA LYS A 96 2.87 -4.95 -13.00
C LYS A 96 1.40 -4.77 -12.69
N ALA A 97 0.90 -5.24 -11.55
CA ALA A 97 -0.55 -5.25 -11.33
C ALA A 97 -1.12 -3.85 -11.04
N THR A 98 -0.39 -3.06 -10.27
CA THR A 98 -0.74 -1.68 -9.91
C THR A 98 -0.50 -0.73 -11.09
N LEU A 99 0.68 -0.82 -11.72
CA LEU A 99 1.05 0.03 -12.86
C LEU A 99 0.28 -0.28 -14.14
N SER A 100 -0.16 -1.52 -14.38
CA SER A 100 -0.99 -1.87 -15.55
C SER A 100 -2.36 -1.18 -15.56
N ARG A 101 -2.77 -0.56 -14.44
CA ARG A 101 -4.01 0.22 -14.34
C ARG A 101 -3.80 1.71 -14.54
N LEU A 102 -2.55 2.16 -14.58
CA LEU A 102 -2.20 3.55 -14.86
C LEU A 102 -2.22 3.77 -16.38
N PRO A 103 -2.45 5.01 -16.84
CA PRO A 103 -2.47 5.31 -18.28
C PRO A 103 -1.19 4.86 -18.97
N GLU A 104 -1.31 4.47 -20.24
CA GLU A 104 -0.16 4.21 -21.10
C GLU A 104 0.66 5.52 -21.20
N GLY A 105 1.89 5.52 -20.64
CA GLY A 105 2.74 6.71 -20.51
C GLY A 105 3.12 7.11 -19.07
N TRP A 106 2.49 6.54 -18.04
CA TRP A 106 2.86 6.83 -16.64
C TRP A 106 4.10 6.06 -16.14
N PRO A 107 4.98 6.67 -15.31
CA PRO A 107 5.08 8.10 -15.07
C PRO A 107 5.83 8.75 -16.24
N ASP A 108 5.23 9.76 -16.86
CA ASP A 108 5.92 10.55 -17.88
C ASP A 108 7.11 11.23 -17.19
N ASN A 109 8.30 10.66 -17.40
CA ASN A 109 9.55 11.25 -16.96
C ASN A 109 9.98 12.26 -18.04
N THR A 110 9.37 13.44 -18.01
CA THR A 110 9.87 14.65 -18.68
C THR A 110 10.19 15.73 -17.66
#